data_AF-A0A010RQN4-F1
#
_entry.id   AF-A0A010RQN4-F1
#
_cell.length_a   1.000
_cell.length_b   1.000
_cell.length_c   1.000
_cell.angle_alpha   90.00
_cell.angle_beta   90.00
_cell.angle_gamma   90.00
#
_symmetry.space_group_name_H-M   'P 1'
#
loop_
_entity.id
_entity.type
_entity.pdbx_description
1 polymer ?
#
loop_
_entity_poly.entity_id
_entity_poly.type
_entity_poly.pdbx_seq_one_letter_code
_entity_poly.pdbx_strand_id
1 'polypeptide(L)'
;MYLRLSLALFTVLLANTACAATAAAPAPAPAPAALAPLLSTIQERLVIADKVALSKWDSGKPVEDRQREREVIADAIAEAPYYKLSNEAVEQFFSAQIEANKLVQYAHLSDWHAQGKAPNEPRPDLVGLIRPQLDLLQTRLLQQLADFTPYRNDPHCPSWLAKANKAATQVPLRELALVRATAELCSVHP
;
A
#
# COMPACT_ATOMS: atom_id res chain seq x y z
N MET A 1 0.06 88.56 21.45
CA MET A 1 1.35 89.25 21.29
C MET A 1 2.41 88.18 21.03
N TYR A 2 2.94 88.14 19.80
CA TYR A 2 4.04 87.30 19.24
C TYR A 2 3.87 85.75 19.26
N LEU A 3 3.95 84.92 18.21
CA LEU A 3 4.66 84.83 16.92
C LEU A 3 5.78 83.74 16.95
N ARG A 4 5.84 82.95 15.87
CA ARG A 4 6.95 82.10 15.32
C ARG A 4 6.98 80.63 15.75
N LEU A 5 6.68 79.66 14.87
CA LEU A 5 7.41 79.15 13.66
C LEU A 5 8.60 78.25 14.05
N SER A 6 8.54 76.96 13.67
CA SER A 6 9.65 76.01 13.40
C SER A 6 9.08 74.58 13.47
N LEU A 7 9.45 73.55 12.72
CA LEU A 7 10.22 73.33 11.50
C LEU A 7 9.91 71.84 11.16
N ALA A 8 9.66 71.52 9.90
CA ALA A 8 9.45 70.13 9.46
C ALA A 8 10.74 69.30 9.60
N LEU A 9 10.66 68.02 10.00
CA LEU A 9 11.75 67.05 9.79
C LEU A 9 11.25 65.59 9.74
N PHE A 10 11.23 65.06 8.51
CA PHE A 10 11.56 63.71 8.05
C PHE A 10 11.32 62.51 8.99
N THR A 11 10.23 61.79 8.77
CA THR A 11 10.07 60.38 9.15
C THR A 11 10.90 59.50 8.21
N VAL A 12 12.03 58.99 8.70
CA VAL A 12 12.82 57.94 8.02
C VAL A 12 12.10 56.60 8.16
N LEU A 13 11.62 56.05 7.05
CA LEU A 13 11.03 54.72 6.99
C LEU A 13 12.17 53.68 6.90
N LEU A 14 12.54 53.07 8.03
CA LEU A 14 13.48 51.94 8.06
C LEU A 14 12.77 50.68 7.57
N ALA A 15 13.01 50.30 6.31
CA ALA A 15 12.59 49.02 5.76
C ALA A 15 13.43 47.89 6.38
N ASN A 16 12.89 47.22 7.41
CA ASN A 16 13.43 45.98 7.94
C ASN A 16 13.16 44.84 6.94
N THR A 17 14.08 44.61 6.00
CA THR A 17 14.12 43.36 5.23
C THR A 17 14.68 42.25 6.11
N ALA A 18 13.82 41.65 6.92
CA ALA A 18 14.13 40.40 7.61
C ALA A 18 14.31 39.30 6.55
N CYS A 19 15.55 38.85 6.37
CA CYS A 19 15.87 37.65 5.60
C CYS A 19 15.31 36.45 6.37
N ALA A 20 14.10 36.01 6.00
CA ALA A 20 13.55 34.76 6.49
C ALA A 20 14.37 33.62 5.85
N ALA A 21 15.37 33.12 6.58
CA ALA A 21 16.03 31.87 6.23
C ALA A 21 14.96 30.77 6.28
N THR A 22 14.51 30.31 5.13
CA THR A 22 13.68 29.12 5.01
C THR A 22 14.55 27.93 5.43
N ALA A 23 14.45 27.55 6.71
CA ALA A 23 15.00 26.29 7.17
C ALA A 23 14.35 25.17 6.33
N ALA A 24 15.13 24.56 5.45
CA ALA A 24 14.69 23.40 4.71
C ALA A 24 14.24 22.34 5.73
N ALA A 25 13.02 21.83 5.58
CA ALA A 25 12.54 20.74 6.43
C ALA A 25 13.56 19.59 6.39
N PRO A 26 13.85 18.94 7.54
CA PRO A 26 14.76 17.81 7.55
C PRO A 26 14.31 16.77 6.54
N ALA A 27 15.25 16.22 5.78
CA ALA A 27 14.96 15.16 4.83
C ALA A 27 14.25 14.00 5.57
N PRO A 28 13.15 13.45 5.01
CA PRO A 28 12.44 12.37 5.67
C PRO A 28 13.39 11.19 5.90
N ALA A 29 13.27 10.56 7.07
CA ALA A 29 14.06 9.38 7.39
C ALA A 29 13.97 8.34 6.26
N PRO A 30 15.04 7.60 5.95
CA PRO A 30 14.97 6.53 4.97
C PRO A 30 14.01 5.42 5.45
N ALA A 31 13.36 4.74 4.51
CA ALA A 31 12.53 3.59 4.83
C ALA A 31 13.37 2.45 5.45
N PRO A 32 12.84 1.69 6.41
CA PRO A 32 13.53 0.55 6.98
C PRO A 32 13.77 -0.55 5.93
N ALA A 33 14.89 -1.27 6.05
CA ALA A 33 15.24 -2.35 5.13
C ALA A 33 14.17 -3.46 5.05
N ALA A 34 13.36 -3.62 6.09
CA ALA A 34 12.25 -4.57 6.15
C ALA A 34 11.11 -4.27 5.15
N LEU A 35 10.98 -3.02 4.68
CA LEU A 35 9.86 -2.64 3.81
C LEU A 35 9.97 -3.24 2.39
N ALA A 36 11.17 -3.23 1.80
CA ALA A 36 11.34 -3.64 0.41
C ALA A 36 11.01 -5.14 0.17
N PRO A 37 11.45 -6.09 1.01
CA PRO A 37 11.06 -7.48 0.89
C PRO A 37 9.56 -7.71 1.04
N LEU A 38 8.91 -7.02 1.99
CA LEU A 38 7.46 -7.10 2.21
C LEU A 38 6.69 -6.64 0.97
N LEU A 39 7.05 -5.49 0.40
CA LEU A 39 6.41 -4.97 -0.81
C LEU A 39 6.65 -5.85 -2.03
N SER A 40 7.84 -6.47 -2.15
CA SER A 40 8.12 -7.42 -3.22
C SER A 40 7.18 -8.63 -3.16
N THR A 41 7.01 -9.23 -1.99
CA THR A 41 6.12 -10.38 -1.81
C THR A 41 4.65 -10.02 -2.02
N ILE A 42 4.21 -8.83 -1.60
CA ILE A 42 2.85 -8.34 -1.87
C ILE A 42 2.63 -8.24 -3.40
N GLN A 43 3.60 -7.70 -4.14
CA GLN A 43 3.52 -7.61 -5.60
C GLN A 43 3.49 -8.99 -6.27
N GLU A 44 4.32 -9.93 -5.83
CA GLU A 44 4.27 -11.32 -6.31
C GLU A 44 2.88 -11.94 -6.12
N ARG A 45 2.27 -11.73 -4.94
CA ARG A 45 0.90 -12.21 -4.66
C ARG A 45 -0.14 -11.51 -5.52
N LEU A 46 0.03 -10.22 -5.81
CA LEU A 46 -0.86 -9.48 -6.69
C LEU A 46 -0.79 -10.02 -8.13
N VAL A 47 0.39 -10.38 -8.65
CA VAL A 47 0.54 -10.93 -10.02
C VAL A 47 -0.25 -12.23 -10.20
N ILE A 48 -0.45 -13.01 -9.14
CA ILE A 48 -1.30 -14.21 -9.19
C ILE A 48 -2.77 -13.88 -9.50
N ALA A 49 -3.24 -12.66 -9.17
CA ALA A 49 -4.62 -12.24 -9.43
C ALA A 49 -5.00 -12.34 -10.91
N ASP A 50 -4.06 -12.07 -11.81
CA ASP A 50 -4.27 -12.09 -13.27
C ASP A 50 -4.66 -13.52 -13.72
N LYS A 51 -3.95 -14.53 -13.20
CA LYS A 51 -4.21 -15.95 -13.45
C LYS A 51 -5.53 -16.42 -12.84
N VAL A 52 -5.86 -15.93 -11.64
CA VAL A 52 -7.13 -16.23 -10.98
C VAL A 52 -8.30 -15.62 -11.75
N ALA A 53 -8.14 -14.40 -12.28
CA ALA A 53 -9.13 -13.74 -13.12
C ALA A 53 -9.39 -14.57 -14.38
N LEU A 54 -8.35 -15.05 -15.08
CA LEU A 54 -8.50 -15.91 -16.26
C LEU A 54 -9.29 -17.20 -15.94
N SER A 55 -9.01 -17.86 -14.82
CA SER A 55 -9.76 -19.05 -14.42
C SER A 55 -11.23 -18.74 -14.12
N LYS A 56 -11.52 -17.58 -13.52
CA LYS A 56 -12.89 -17.14 -13.23
C LYS A 56 -13.65 -16.71 -14.48
N TRP A 57 -12.96 -16.10 -15.44
CA TRP A 57 -13.52 -15.81 -16.77
C TRP A 57 -14.01 -17.10 -17.44
N ASP A 58 -13.16 -18.15 -17.47
CA ASP A 58 -13.52 -19.41 -18.12
C ASP A 58 -14.59 -20.19 -17.35
N SER A 59 -14.55 -20.18 -16.01
CA SER A 59 -15.46 -20.97 -15.18
C SER A 59 -16.77 -20.28 -14.80
N GLY A 60 -16.86 -18.96 -14.97
CA GLY A 60 -18.01 -18.15 -14.54
C GLY A 60 -18.17 -18.01 -13.02
N LYS A 61 -17.19 -18.48 -12.22
CA LYS A 61 -17.25 -18.38 -10.77
C LYS A 61 -17.09 -16.92 -10.30
N PRO A 62 -17.79 -16.53 -9.22
CA PRO A 62 -17.67 -15.17 -8.69
C PRO A 62 -16.25 -14.85 -8.21
N VAL A 63 -15.90 -13.56 -8.26
CA VAL A 63 -14.63 -13.08 -7.70
C VAL A 63 -14.64 -13.22 -6.17
N GLU A 64 -15.68 -12.74 -5.51
CA GLU A 64 -15.86 -12.88 -4.07
C GLU A 64 -16.33 -14.30 -3.71
N ASP A 65 -15.58 -14.94 -2.81
CA ASP A 65 -15.93 -16.20 -2.17
C ASP A 65 -15.73 -16.03 -0.67
N ARG A 66 -16.77 -15.51 0.00
CA ARG A 66 -16.68 -15.13 1.42
C ARG A 66 -16.31 -16.30 2.33
N GLN A 67 -16.72 -17.52 1.99
CA GLN A 67 -16.37 -18.69 2.80
C GLN A 67 -14.87 -18.98 2.65
N ARG A 68 -14.36 -19.02 1.42
CA ARG A 68 -12.94 -19.24 1.18
C ARG A 68 -12.07 -18.10 1.73
N GLU A 69 -12.52 -16.86 1.63
CA GLU A 69 -11.81 -15.69 2.16
C GLU A 69 -11.66 -15.77 3.69
N ARG A 70 -12.72 -16.18 4.40
CA ARG A 70 -12.66 -16.45 5.85
C ARG A 70 -11.69 -17.57 6.20
N GLU A 71 -11.66 -18.65 5.42
CA GLU A 71 -10.72 -19.75 5.63
C GLU A 71 -9.27 -19.29 5.49
N VAL A 72 -8.95 -18.54 4.42
CA VAL A 72 -7.60 -18.01 4.20
C VAL A 72 -7.16 -17.10 5.35
N ILE A 73 -8.06 -16.23 5.84
CA ILE A 73 -7.77 -15.37 6.98
C ILE A 73 -7.58 -16.20 8.27
N ALA A 74 -8.46 -17.18 8.52
CA ALA A 74 -8.37 -18.05 9.69
C ALA A 74 -7.07 -18.86 9.71
N ASP A 75 -6.65 -19.38 8.57
CA ASP A 75 -5.38 -20.11 8.42
C ASP A 75 -4.18 -19.20 8.73
N ALA A 76 -4.17 -17.97 8.21
CA ALA A 76 -3.12 -16.99 8.52
C ALA A 76 -3.10 -16.61 10.02
N ILE A 77 -4.27 -16.42 10.63
CA ILE A 77 -4.39 -16.12 12.07
C ILE A 77 -3.87 -17.29 12.92
N ALA A 78 -4.11 -18.54 12.52
CA ALA A 78 -3.60 -19.71 13.23
C ALA A 78 -2.07 -19.77 13.26
N GLU A 79 -1.40 -19.22 12.24
CA GLU A 79 0.06 -19.09 12.18
C GLU A 79 0.63 -17.89 12.96
N ALA A 80 -0.20 -16.89 13.32
CA ALA A 80 0.24 -15.64 13.93
C ALA A 80 1.16 -15.81 15.17
N PRO A 81 0.91 -16.75 16.11
CA PRO A 81 1.76 -16.95 17.28
C PRO A 81 3.20 -17.35 16.94
N TYR A 82 3.41 -18.11 15.85
CA TYR A 82 4.74 -18.54 15.41
C TYR A 82 5.62 -17.33 15.03
N TYR A 83 5.01 -16.30 14.45
CA TYR A 83 5.67 -15.06 14.05
C TYR A 83 5.60 -13.96 15.11
N LYS A 84 5.02 -14.24 16.30
CA LYS A 84 4.80 -13.26 17.37
C LYS A 84 3.96 -12.05 16.93
N LEU A 85 3.02 -12.28 16.00
CA LEU A 85 2.06 -11.28 15.54
C LEU A 85 0.75 -11.37 16.34
N SER A 86 0.03 -10.24 16.47
CA SER A 86 -1.33 -10.27 16.99
C SER A 86 -2.31 -10.77 15.93
N ASN A 87 -3.36 -11.49 16.36
CA ASN A 87 -4.41 -11.97 15.46
C ASN A 87 -5.05 -10.81 14.68
N GLU A 88 -5.30 -9.68 15.33
CA GLU A 88 -5.86 -8.47 14.71
C GLU A 88 -4.96 -7.93 13.59
N ALA A 89 -3.64 -7.85 13.80
CA ALA A 89 -2.70 -7.38 12.80
C ALA A 89 -2.68 -8.28 11.56
N VAL A 90 -2.73 -9.60 11.78
CA VAL A 90 -2.78 -10.59 10.69
C VAL A 90 -4.11 -10.52 9.94
N GLU A 91 -5.23 -10.43 10.65
CA GLU A 91 -6.56 -10.30 10.07
C GLU A 91 -6.67 -9.07 9.17
N GLN A 92 -6.30 -7.89 9.69
CA GLN A 92 -6.31 -6.63 8.92
C GLN A 92 -5.41 -6.73 7.69
N PHE A 93 -4.19 -7.26 7.85
CA PHE A 93 -3.23 -7.36 6.76
C PHE A 93 -3.71 -8.30 5.64
N PHE A 94 -4.15 -9.52 5.98
CA PHE A 94 -4.61 -10.49 4.97
C PHE A 94 -5.96 -10.12 4.36
N SER A 95 -6.84 -9.46 5.10
CA SER A 95 -8.06 -8.85 4.53
C SER A 95 -7.70 -7.82 3.47
N ALA A 96 -6.71 -6.94 3.73
CA ALA A 96 -6.23 -5.99 2.74
C ALA A 96 -5.61 -6.69 1.50
N GLN A 97 -4.87 -7.79 1.70
CA GLN A 97 -4.32 -8.57 0.59
C GLN A 97 -5.41 -9.22 -0.29
N ILE A 98 -6.49 -9.72 0.32
CA ILE A 98 -7.62 -10.31 -0.39
C ILE A 98 -8.35 -9.25 -1.19
N GLU A 99 -8.69 -8.11 -0.59
CA GLU A 99 -9.39 -7.01 -1.27
C GLU A 99 -8.58 -6.44 -2.43
N ALA A 100 -7.26 -6.26 -2.25
CA ALA A 100 -6.38 -5.84 -3.33
C ALA A 100 -6.32 -6.84 -4.49
N ASN A 101 -6.37 -8.14 -4.19
CA ASN A 101 -6.41 -9.19 -5.21
C ASN A 101 -7.75 -9.20 -5.96
N LYS A 102 -8.88 -9.03 -5.24
CA LYS A 102 -10.22 -8.88 -5.84
C LYS A 102 -10.30 -7.67 -6.77
N LEU A 103 -9.71 -6.53 -6.38
CA LEU A 103 -9.65 -5.33 -7.21
C LEU A 103 -9.04 -5.61 -8.60
N VAL A 104 -7.90 -6.30 -8.65
CA VAL A 104 -7.24 -6.68 -9.92
C VAL A 104 -8.14 -7.61 -10.74
N GLN A 105 -8.76 -8.60 -10.10
CA GLN A 105 -9.65 -9.53 -10.80
C GLN A 105 -10.88 -8.82 -11.40
N TYR A 106 -11.53 -7.94 -10.63
CA TYR A 106 -12.69 -7.19 -11.12
C TYR A 106 -12.34 -6.27 -12.30
N ALA A 107 -11.21 -5.58 -12.24
CA ALA A 107 -10.74 -4.73 -13.33
C ALA A 107 -10.54 -5.55 -14.62
N HIS A 108 -9.82 -6.67 -14.52
CA HIS A 108 -9.62 -7.54 -15.68
C HIS A 108 -10.90 -8.12 -16.26
N LEU A 109 -11.79 -8.66 -15.41
CA LEU A 109 -13.06 -9.22 -15.89
C LEU A 109 -13.93 -8.15 -16.57
N SER A 110 -13.97 -6.94 -16.01
CA SER A 110 -14.67 -5.80 -16.62
C SER A 110 -14.10 -5.49 -18.01
N ASP A 111 -12.78 -5.37 -18.12
CA ASP A 111 -12.10 -5.06 -19.39
C ASP A 111 -12.35 -6.16 -20.44
N TRP A 112 -12.28 -7.43 -20.05
CA TRP A 112 -12.50 -8.55 -20.96
C TRP A 112 -13.95 -8.68 -21.40
N HIS A 113 -14.91 -8.40 -20.53
CA HIS A 113 -16.32 -8.33 -20.92
C HIS A 113 -16.57 -7.19 -21.92
N ALA A 114 -15.98 -6.01 -21.70
CA ALA A 114 -16.08 -4.90 -22.65
C ALA A 114 -15.45 -5.23 -24.01
N GLN A 115 -14.35 -5.99 -24.02
CA GLN A 115 -13.66 -6.44 -25.24
C GLN A 115 -14.29 -7.68 -25.90
N GLY A 116 -15.19 -8.37 -25.20
CA GLY A 116 -15.77 -9.65 -25.63
C GLY A 116 -14.80 -10.85 -25.59
N LYS A 117 -13.60 -10.69 -25.02
CA LYS A 117 -12.59 -11.76 -24.91
C LYS A 117 -11.58 -11.49 -23.81
N ALA A 118 -11.07 -12.57 -23.21
CA ALA A 118 -9.89 -12.55 -22.35
C ALA A 118 -8.60 -12.88 -23.15
N PRO A 119 -7.40 -12.52 -22.63
CA PRO A 119 -6.12 -12.91 -23.21
C PRO A 119 -5.98 -14.42 -23.38
N ASN A 120 -5.20 -14.83 -24.39
CA ASN A 120 -4.86 -16.22 -24.64
C ASN A 120 -3.60 -16.64 -23.86
N GLU A 121 -3.60 -16.41 -22.56
CA GLU A 121 -2.52 -16.82 -21.65
C GLU A 121 -2.80 -18.20 -21.04
N PRO A 122 -1.78 -18.95 -20.58
CA PRO A 122 -2.00 -20.23 -19.91
C PRO A 122 -2.90 -20.07 -18.69
N ARG A 123 -3.89 -20.96 -18.54
CA ARG A 123 -4.69 -21.08 -17.32
C ARG A 123 -4.09 -22.15 -16.41
N PRO A 124 -3.29 -21.78 -15.41
CA PRO A 124 -2.74 -22.76 -14.48
C PRO A 124 -3.85 -23.35 -13.63
N ASP A 125 -3.67 -24.61 -13.21
CA ASP A 125 -4.56 -25.25 -12.26
C ASP A 125 -4.63 -24.44 -10.95
N LEU A 126 -5.83 -23.98 -10.62
CA LEU A 126 -6.06 -23.23 -9.39
C LEU A 126 -5.72 -24.05 -8.15
N VAL A 127 -6.05 -25.34 -8.15
CA VAL A 127 -5.93 -26.17 -6.95
C VAL A 127 -4.51 -26.68 -6.79
N GLY A 128 -3.93 -27.28 -7.82
CA GLY A 128 -2.61 -27.91 -7.76
C GLY A 128 -1.43 -26.98 -7.93
N LEU A 129 -1.59 -25.79 -8.51
CA LEU A 129 -0.46 -24.86 -8.76
C LEU A 129 -0.63 -23.51 -8.07
N ILE A 130 -1.78 -22.86 -8.19
CA ILE A 130 -1.96 -21.51 -7.63
C ILE A 130 -2.07 -21.51 -6.10
N ARG A 131 -2.86 -22.42 -5.52
CA ARG A 131 -3.01 -22.49 -4.05
C ARG A 131 -1.68 -22.74 -3.33
N PRO A 132 -0.84 -23.73 -3.72
CA PRO A 132 0.47 -23.90 -3.09
C PRO A 132 1.39 -22.67 -3.22
N GLN A 133 1.32 -21.94 -4.33
CA GLN A 133 2.06 -20.68 -4.48
C GLN A 133 1.58 -19.61 -3.51
N LEU A 134 0.25 -19.48 -3.33
CA LEU A 134 -0.33 -18.55 -2.37
C LEU A 134 0.03 -18.92 -0.93
N ASP A 135 0.07 -20.20 -0.59
CA ASP A 135 0.45 -20.68 0.74
C ASP A 135 1.91 -20.33 1.06
N LEU A 136 2.83 -20.55 0.10
CA LEU A 136 4.24 -20.15 0.25
C LEU A 136 4.40 -18.63 0.42
N LEU A 137 3.61 -17.84 -0.31
CA LEU A 137 3.60 -16.38 -0.17
C LEU A 137 3.03 -15.95 1.19
N GLN A 138 2.00 -16.62 1.70
CA GLN A 138 1.43 -16.35 3.02
C GLN A 138 2.48 -16.50 4.13
N THR A 139 3.20 -17.62 4.17
CA THR A 139 4.28 -17.86 5.15
C THR A 139 5.34 -16.76 5.08
N ARG A 140 5.79 -16.40 3.87
CA ARG A 140 6.76 -15.30 3.67
C ARG A 140 6.21 -13.95 4.14
N LEU A 141 4.95 -13.65 3.82
CA LEU A 141 4.30 -12.40 4.21
C LEU A 141 4.18 -12.28 5.72
N LEU A 142 3.85 -13.36 6.43
CA LEU A 142 3.78 -13.36 7.89
C LEU A 142 5.15 -13.04 8.52
N GLN A 143 6.22 -13.66 8.04
CA GLN A 143 7.57 -13.33 8.50
C GLN A 143 7.93 -11.87 8.22
N GLN A 144 7.69 -11.39 6.99
CA GLN A 144 8.04 -10.03 6.59
C GLN A 144 7.18 -8.96 7.27
N LEU A 145 5.92 -9.28 7.60
CA LEU A 145 5.07 -8.45 8.43
C LEU A 145 5.62 -8.36 9.85
N ALA A 146 6.09 -9.47 10.42
CA ALA A 146 6.74 -9.47 11.73
C ALA A 146 8.02 -8.60 11.72
N ASP A 147 8.84 -8.73 10.69
CA ASP A 147 10.06 -7.93 10.52
C ASP A 147 9.75 -6.42 10.37
N PHE A 148 8.63 -6.07 9.74
CA PHE A 148 8.19 -4.70 9.56
C PHE A 148 7.42 -4.13 10.77
N THR A 149 6.89 -4.99 11.64
CA THR A 149 6.03 -4.60 12.78
C THR A 149 6.62 -3.48 13.67
N PRO A 150 7.92 -3.48 14.02
CA PRO A 150 8.51 -2.40 14.83
C PRO A 150 8.35 -0.99 14.24
N TYR A 151 8.15 -0.87 12.93
CA TYR A 151 8.12 0.40 12.20
C TYR A 151 6.70 0.92 11.91
N ARG A 152 5.65 0.13 12.20
CA ARG A 152 4.26 0.47 11.87
C ARG A 152 3.76 1.73 12.59
N ASN A 153 4.36 2.05 13.74
CA ASN A 153 4.04 3.24 14.55
C ASN A 153 4.98 4.43 14.28
N ASP A 154 5.91 4.33 13.33
CA ASP A 154 6.78 5.45 12.98
C ASP A 154 5.97 6.55 12.25
N PRO A 155 6.09 7.83 12.64
CA PRO A 155 5.41 8.93 11.95
C PRO A 155 5.72 9.03 10.45
N HIS A 156 6.86 8.51 9.99
CA HIS A 156 7.24 8.51 8.57
C HIS A 156 6.67 7.32 7.80
N CYS A 157 6.08 6.31 8.46
CA CYS A 157 5.56 5.10 7.83
C CYS A 157 4.64 5.40 6.64
N PRO A 158 3.63 6.30 6.74
CA PRO A 158 2.77 6.62 5.60
C PRO A 158 3.56 7.18 4.40
N SER A 159 4.59 7.99 4.66
CA SER A 159 5.43 8.58 3.61
C SER A 159 6.33 7.54 2.94
N TRP A 160 6.82 6.54 3.68
CA TRP A 160 7.60 5.43 3.12
C TRP A 160 6.74 4.57 2.20
N LEU A 161 5.54 4.19 2.65
CA LEU A 161 4.61 3.41 1.83
C LEU A 161 4.19 4.16 0.58
N ALA A 162 3.82 5.44 0.69
CA ALA A 162 3.40 6.24 -0.47
C ALA A 162 4.50 6.33 -1.54
N LYS A 163 5.75 6.58 -1.14
CA LYS A 163 6.89 6.63 -2.06
C LYS A 163 7.18 5.26 -2.68
N ALA A 164 7.17 4.21 -1.85
CA ALA A 164 7.48 2.87 -2.32
C ALA A 164 6.41 2.33 -3.28
N ASN A 165 5.12 2.58 -3.00
CA ASN A 165 4.02 2.22 -3.89
C ASN A 165 4.13 2.91 -5.26
N LYS A 166 4.50 4.20 -5.27
CA LYS A 166 4.74 4.96 -6.51
C LYS A 166 5.94 4.45 -7.32
N ALA A 167 6.96 3.93 -6.64
CA ALA A 167 8.17 3.43 -7.29
C ALA A 167 8.06 1.96 -7.75
N ALA A 168 7.12 1.19 -7.20
CA ALA A 168 7.04 -0.26 -7.37
C ALA A 168 6.67 -0.70 -8.79
N THR A 169 5.82 0.05 -9.49
CA THR A 169 5.31 -0.34 -10.81
C THR A 169 4.85 0.87 -11.62
N GLN A 170 4.93 0.77 -12.94
CA GLN A 170 4.36 1.75 -13.87
C GLN A 170 2.97 1.35 -14.37
N VAL A 171 2.47 0.17 -14.00
CA VAL A 171 1.15 -0.32 -14.40
C VAL A 171 0.09 0.26 -13.46
N PRO A 172 -0.83 1.15 -13.92
CA PRO A 172 -1.72 1.88 -13.01
C PRO A 172 -2.61 1.00 -12.13
N LEU A 173 -3.16 -0.08 -12.69
CA LEU A 173 -3.96 -1.05 -11.93
C LEU A 173 -3.14 -1.72 -10.82
N ARG A 174 -1.88 -2.07 -11.11
CA ARG A 174 -0.98 -2.71 -10.14
C ARG A 174 -0.59 -1.74 -9.04
N GLU A 175 -0.34 -0.47 -9.37
CA GLU A 175 -0.09 0.58 -8.39
C GLU A 175 -1.28 0.73 -7.44
N LEU A 176 -2.50 0.86 -7.98
CA LEU A 176 -3.71 0.99 -7.17
C LEU A 176 -3.96 -0.24 -6.28
N ALA A 177 -3.74 -1.45 -6.81
CA ALA A 177 -3.82 -2.67 -6.03
C ALA A 177 -2.78 -2.72 -4.91
N LEU A 178 -1.55 -2.24 -5.16
CA LEU A 178 -0.51 -2.17 -4.14
C LEU A 178 -0.85 -1.14 -3.06
N VAL A 179 -1.43 0.01 -3.43
CA VAL A 179 -1.97 0.98 -2.47
C VAL A 179 -3.05 0.33 -1.60
N ARG A 180 -3.99 -0.41 -2.20
CA ARG A 180 -5.03 -1.13 -1.44
C ARG A 180 -4.44 -2.19 -0.52
N ALA A 181 -3.42 -2.93 -0.97
CA ALA A 181 -2.77 -3.99 -0.21
C ALA A 181 -1.96 -3.48 0.98
N THR A 182 -1.47 -2.24 0.92
CA THR A 182 -0.56 -1.68 1.94
C THR A 182 -1.25 -0.70 2.89
N ALA A 183 -2.54 -0.42 2.68
CA ALA A 183 -3.30 0.60 3.41
C ALA A 183 -3.27 0.42 4.94
N GLU A 184 -3.27 -0.82 5.43
CA GLU A 184 -3.31 -1.15 6.87
C GLU A 184 -1.93 -1.45 7.48
N LEU A 185 -0.84 -1.24 6.71
CA LEU A 185 0.52 -1.51 7.21
C LEU A 185 0.96 -0.50 8.26
N CYS A 186 0.64 0.77 8.13
CA CYS A 186 0.92 1.77 9.17
C CYS A 186 -0.24 1.85 10.15
N SER A 187 0.08 1.96 11.43
CA SER A 187 -0.91 2.13 12.51
C SER A 187 -1.04 3.60 12.96
N VAL A 188 -0.17 4.48 12.47
CA VAL A 188 -0.31 5.94 12.60
C VAL A 188 -1.06 6.47 11.39
N HIS A 189 -2.16 7.19 11.64
CA HIS A 189 -2.84 7.99 10.63
C HIS A 189 -2.41 9.45 10.80
N PRO A 190 -2.07 10.16 9.70
CA PRO A 190 -1.73 11.58 9.74
C PRO A 190 -2.92 12.46 10.16
#